data_AF-A0A1A8PGD0-F1
#
_entry.id   AF-A0A1A8PGD0-F1
#
_cell.length_a   1.000
_cell.length_b   1.000
_cell.length_c   1.000
_cell.angle_alpha   90.00
_cell.angle_beta   90.00
_cell.angle_gamma   90.00
#
_symmetry.space_group_name_H-M   'P 1'
#
loop_
_entity.id
_entity.type
_entity.pdbx_description
1 polymer ?
#
loop_
_entity_poly.entity_id
_entity_poly.type
_entity_poly.pdbx_seq_one_letter_code
_entity_poly.pdbx_strand_id
1 'polypeptide(L)'
;LVAAFGELRSMADQGTIYYPYSTREVVNIVKHLQRFPSEGLANVVRNVFDFDSYNKDMREVLTEVLHKHGIPFGAKPTSVQLAKELPLPDVKLTGYWSFKEDENARCKLLCPTETRPLLVKGPVFLHVQRFPCERQESRALSFTEEKAHWQIPMKDVNIICDVICTNDSVLVATCNPVCLYSMKELGDSIQCLELYDVFPRTISGVWQPFVTIAPLGSPLDGQVVLHEEKSNTVLHLDLVTGAVRRLVLTPDGDSGPSRTTSWWSTKNPQQGYKMCREFAHKNWLLFYVEDGNQLELLDVLEGHVQSISLPINLKAVFLVAEDRWLLLESNTNRKFLLTKPKHIAAEHTQVCQLHSISEDTVSCGDGASLELSTLQMVSVEQLPSENLSVALGQKIVSPNRLLVNPSSFAQIVVGFPDLMSSNQVYSFRRPYDLSDMKSSEAGSHMFLRGRVQSGAAKRENCVTLLSANQVVRALPSSKVPLKDVYSKDATPPMTSAYLEVTDLTSKKLKYIPVPRSRTVSPYTNWLSKVSECDVLVAALGSGGVVTVDVGGCVRLWETGLDTLQQSLMEWRNMIGTEDGRPVQITIKRDSGLDVSAPKHGKTDPLNAPHVGGNQWA
;
A
#
# COMPACT_ATOMS: atom_id res chain seq x y z
N LEU A 1 19.49 1.18 16.54
CA LEU A 1 20.41 1.22 17.70
C LEU A 1 19.93 2.13 18.82
N VAL A 2 19.83 3.45 18.61
CA VAL A 2 19.40 4.39 19.67
C VAL A 2 18.04 4.01 20.24
N ALA A 3 17.07 3.67 19.38
CA ALA A 3 15.75 3.22 19.80
C ALA A 3 15.80 1.92 20.63
N ALA A 4 16.55 0.90 20.18
CA ALA A 4 16.73 -0.37 20.91
C ALA A 4 17.31 -0.17 22.32
N PHE A 5 18.41 0.60 22.44
CA PHE A 5 19.01 0.88 23.75
C PHE A 5 18.15 1.81 24.61
N GLY A 6 17.35 2.67 23.99
CA GLY A 6 16.34 3.47 24.70
C GLY A 6 15.25 2.60 25.32
N GLU A 7 14.77 1.59 24.61
CA GLU A 7 13.80 0.62 25.12
C GLU A 7 14.41 -0.23 26.24
N LEU A 8 15.62 -0.78 26.05
CA LEU A 8 16.31 -1.53 27.10
C LEU A 8 16.51 -0.69 28.38
N ARG A 9 16.88 0.58 28.25
CA ARG A 9 17.00 1.48 29.40
C ARG A 9 15.66 1.69 30.09
N SER A 10 14.58 1.92 29.35
CA SER A 10 13.23 2.04 29.91
C SER A 10 12.82 0.78 30.68
N MET A 11 13.17 -0.41 30.17
CA MET A 11 12.94 -1.68 30.88
C MET A 11 13.75 -1.79 32.17
N ALA A 12 14.98 -1.26 32.22
CA ALA A 12 15.78 -1.21 33.43
C ALA A 12 15.19 -0.23 34.46
N ASP A 13 14.75 0.94 34.00
CA ASP A 13 14.09 1.95 34.85
C ASP A 13 12.77 1.41 35.45
N GLN A 14 12.09 0.51 34.74
CA GLN A 14 10.89 -0.20 35.21
C GLN A 14 11.19 -1.41 36.12
N GLY A 15 12.46 -1.80 36.25
CA GLY A 15 12.88 -2.97 37.03
C GLY A 15 12.67 -4.33 36.35
N THR A 16 12.34 -4.35 35.06
CA THR A 16 12.16 -5.58 34.26
C THR A 16 13.51 -6.26 33.98
N ILE A 17 14.57 -5.46 33.82
CA ILE A 17 15.94 -5.94 33.68
C ILE A 17 16.85 -5.27 34.72
N TYR A 18 17.89 -5.97 35.15
CA TYR A 18 18.78 -5.49 36.22
C TYR A 18 19.83 -4.48 35.74
N TYR A 19 20.26 -4.59 34.49
CA TYR A 19 21.37 -3.78 33.96
C TYR A 19 20.85 -2.65 33.05
N PRO A 20 21.16 -1.37 33.37
CA PRO A 20 20.77 -0.24 32.55
C PRO A 20 21.76 -0.04 31.41
N TYR A 21 21.49 -0.66 30.26
CA TYR A 21 22.29 -0.46 29.06
C TYR A 21 22.38 1.03 28.71
N SER A 22 23.61 1.54 28.61
CA SER A 22 23.87 2.97 28.64
C SER A 22 24.11 3.56 27.25
N THR A 23 23.88 4.86 27.10
CA THR A 23 24.24 5.59 25.87
C THR A 23 25.74 5.51 25.56
N ARG A 24 26.59 5.23 26.56
CA ARG A 24 28.04 5.02 26.38
C ARG A 24 28.33 3.75 25.57
N GLU A 25 27.55 2.69 25.78
CA GLU A 25 27.69 1.44 25.02
C GLU A 25 27.33 1.66 23.56
N VAL A 26 26.24 2.38 23.29
CA VAL A 26 25.86 2.78 21.92
C VAL A 26 26.98 3.57 21.25
N VAL A 27 27.55 4.56 21.94
CA VAL A 27 28.65 5.36 21.39
C VAL A 27 29.89 4.50 21.11
N ASN A 28 30.20 3.53 21.97
CA ASN A 28 31.32 2.61 21.75
C ASN A 28 31.08 1.68 20.56
N ILE A 29 29.87 1.15 20.39
CA ILE A 29 29.48 0.36 19.22
C ILE A 29 29.67 1.19 17.94
N VAL A 30 29.17 2.43 17.92
CA VAL A 30 29.29 3.32 16.75
C VAL A 30 30.75 3.64 16.45
N LYS A 31 31.56 3.96 17.46
CA LYS A 31 33.01 4.19 17.28
C LYS A 31 33.73 2.96 16.74
N HIS A 32 33.36 1.78 17.21
CA HIS A 32 33.91 0.51 16.73
C HIS A 32 33.58 0.29 15.26
N LEU A 33 32.32 0.43 14.86
CA LEU A 33 31.89 0.28 13.46
C LEU A 33 32.53 1.32 12.53
N GLN A 34 32.72 2.56 13.00
CA GLN A 34 33.46 3.58 12.25
C GLN A 34 34.93 3.20 12.05
N ARG A 35 35.55 2.53 13.04
CA ARG A 35 36.94 2.09 12.96
C ARG A 35 37.12 0.78 12.18
N PHE A 36 36.12 -0.10 12.22
CA PHE A 36 36.11 -1.42 11.58
C PHE A 36 34.85 -1.59 10.71
N PRO A 37 34.78 -0.94 9.52
CA PRO A 37 33.58 -0.96 8.68
C PRO A 37 33.22 -2.34 8.11
N SER A 38 34.16 -3.28 8.10
CA SER A 38 33.94 -4.66 7.65
C SER A 38 33.30 -5.56 8.70
N GLU A 39 33.23 -5.11 9.96
CA GLU A 39 32.61 -5.88 11.03
C GLU A 39 31.10 -5.61 11.09
N GLY A 40 30.32 -6.68 11.18
CA GLY A 40 28.85 -6.58 11.20
C GLY A 40 28.33 -6.08 12.54
N LEU A 41 27.27 -5.27 12.48
CA LEU A 41 26.57 -4.77 13.66
C LEU A 41 26.18 -5.89 14.64
N ALA A 42 25.65 -7.01 14.15
CA ALA A 42 25.22 -8.13 14.97
C ALA A 42 26.38 -8.73 15.79
N ASN A 43 27.59 -8.81 15.20
CA ASN A 43 28.78 -9.31 15.89
C ASN A 43 29.27 -8.35 16.98
N VAL A 44 29.31 -7.04 16.69
CA VAL A 44 29.71 -6.02 17.67
C VAL A 44 28.74 -6.00 18.84
N VAL A 45 27.43 -6.06 18.54
CA VAL A 45 26.35 -6.12 19.51
C VAL A 45 26.48 -7.37 20.39
N ARG A 46 26.79 -8.54 19.80
CA ARG A 46 27.05 -9.77 20.54
C ARG A 46 28.16 -9.61 21.58
N ASN A 47 29.28 -9.02 21.18
CA ASN A 47 30.42 -8.84 22.09
C ASN A 47 30.07 -7.95 23.31
N VAL A 48 29.10 -7.03 23.16
CA VAL A 48 28.61 -6.19 24.27
C VAL A 48 27.70 -6.98 25.21
N PHE A 49 26.81 -7.81 24.66
CA PHE A 49 25.83 -8.59 25.43
C PHE A 49 26.35 -9.97 25.90
N ASP A 50 27.57 -10.36 25.56
CA ASP A 50 28.17 -11.66 25.92
C ASP A 50 28.22 -11.88 27.44
N PHE A 51 28.31 -10.82 28.24
CA PHE A 51 28.26 -10.92 29.70
C PHE A 51 26.92 -11.42 30.23
N ASP A 52 25.82 -11.07 29.56
CA ASP A 52 24.45 -11.46 29.93
C ASP A 52 24.01 -12.81 29.32
N SER A 53 24.87 -13.41 28.49
CA SER A 53 24.60 -14.68 27.80
C SER A 53 24.33 -15.87 28.73
N TYR A 54 24.75 -15.78 29.99
CA TYR A 54 24.56 -16.82 31.02
C TYR A 54 23.14 -16.84 31.60
N ASN A 55 22.36 -15.77 31.44
CA ASN A 55 20.97 -15.71 31.87
C ASN A 55 20.04 -15.87 30.65
N LYS A 56 19.33 -17.02 30.60
CA LYS A 56 18.44 -17.35 29.47
C LYS A 56 17.29 -16.35 29.34
N ASP A 57 16.67 -15.97 30.45
CA ASP A 57 15.51 -15.07 30.45
C ASP A 57 15.91 -13.68 29.96
N MET A 58 17.05 -13.17 30.46
CA MET A 58 17.63 -11.90 29.98
C MET A 58 17.98 -11.97 28.49
N ARG A 59 18.57 -13.07 28.04
CA ARG A 59 18.92 -13.26 26.63
C ARG A 59 17.69 -13.26 25.73
N GLU A 60 16.58 -13.86 26.14
CA GLU A 60 15.32 -13.85 25.38
C GLU A 60 14.78 -12.43 25.26
N VAL A 61 14.70 -11.69 26.36
CA VAL A 61 14.28 -10.27 26.37
C VAL A 61 15.17 -9.40 25.48
N LEU A 62 16.49 -9.54 25.59
CA LEU A 62 17.45 -8.82 24.74
C LEU A 62 17.24 -9.15 23.27
N THR A 63 17.07 -10.43 22.96
CA THR A 63 16.87 -10.89 21.58
C THR A 63 15.59 -10.30 21.00
N GLU A 64 14.49 -10.29 21.77
CA GLU A 64 13.21 -9.72 21.36
C GLU A 64 13.33 -8.22 21.05
N VAL A 65 13.95 -7.43 21.95
CA VAL A 65 14.14 -5.99 21.73
C VAL A 65 15.08 -5.72 20.54
N LEU A 66 16.18 -6.45 20.42
CA LEU A 66 17.09 -6.29 19.28
C LEU A 66 16.38 -6.61 17.95
N HIS A 67 15.59 -7.69 17.91
CA HIS A 67 14.84 -8.08 16.72
C HIS A 67 13.74 -7.09 16.36
N LYS A 68 13.00 -6.58 17.35
CA LYS A 68 11.98 -5.54 17.17
C LYS A 68 12.53 -4.32 16.42
N HIS A 69 13.77 -3.93 16.73
CA HIS A 69 14.47 -2.79 16.11
C HIS A 69 15.36 -3.17 14.91
N GLY A 70 15.19 -4.37 14.34
CA GLY A 70 15.84 -4.80 13.10
C GLY A 70 17.32 -5.15 13.22
N ILE A 71 17.83 -5.40 14.44
CA ILE A 71 19.21 -5.83 14.64
C ILE A 71 19.25 -7.36 14.49
N PRO A 72 19.97 -7.91 13.49
CA PRO A 72 19.88 -9.32 13.13
C PRO A 72 20.73 -10.21 14.04
N PHE A 73 20.42 -10.21 15.33
CA PHE A 73 21.13 -10.97 16.35
C PHE A 73 20.83 -12.47 16.20
N GLY A 74 21.87 -13.27 15.94
CA GLY A 74 21.75 -14.73 15.74
C GLY A 74 21.29 -15.16 14.35
N ALA A 75 21.08 -14.22 13.42
CA ALA A 75 20.75 -14.52 12.03
C ALA A 75 21.97 -15.03 11.26
N LYS A 76 21.74 -15.91 10.28
CA LYS A 76 22.79 -16.37 9.35
C LYS A 76 22.66 -15.63 8.01
N PRO A 77 23.76 -15.25 7.34
CA PRO A 77 23.71 -14.57 6.03
C PRO A 77 23.00 -15.38 4.92
N THR A 78 22.84 -16.69 5.12
CA THR A 78 22.14 -17.63 4.23
C THR A 78 20.65 -17.77 4.53
N SER A 79 20.15 -17.17 5.62
CA SER A 79 18.74 -17.21 6.06
C SER A 79 17.89 -16.29 5.20
N VAL A 80 17.78 -16.60 3.90
CA VAL A 80 17.01 -15.85 2.91
C VAL A 80 15.79 -16.67 2.49
N GLN A 81 14.61 -16.11 2.68
CA GLN A 81 13.32 -16.77 2.46
C GLN A 81 12.44 -15.89 1.56
N LEU A 82 12.80 -15.83 0.28
CA LEU A 82 12.01 -15.10 -0.73
C LEU A 82 11.00 -16.04 -1.41
N ALA A 83 9.92 -15.46 -1.92
CA ALA A 83 8.91 -16.18 -2.67
C ALA A 83 9.50 -16.82 -3.94
N LYS A 84 8.99 -18.00 -4.28
CA LYS A 84 9.39 -18.73 -5.47
C LYS A 84 9.05 -17.94 -6.74
N GLU A 85 10.01 -17.84 -7.65
CA GLU A 85 9.79 -17.21 -8.95
C GLU A 85 9.24 -18.21 -9.98
N LEU A 86 8.17 -17.82 -10.65
CA LEU A 86 7.55 -18.55 -11.75
C LEU A 86 7.78 -17.77 -13.05
N PRO A 87 7.91 -18.45 -14.20
CA PRO A 87 8.01 -17.77 -15.49
C PRO A 87 6.70 -17.05 -15.83
N LEU A 88 6.79 -15.81 -16.29
CA LEU A 88 5.64 -15.10 -16.86
C LEU A 88 5.41 -15.56 -18.30
N PRO A 89 4.15 -15.71 -18.77
CA PRO A 89 3.86 -16.02 -20.16
C PRO A 89 4.42 -14.95 -21.12
N ASP A 90 4.77 -15.36 -22.33
CA ASP A 90 5.27 -14.42 -23.33
C ASP A 90 4.21 -13.38 -23.72
N VAL A 91 4.68 -12.14 -23.89
CA VAL A 91 3.85 -11.02 -24.34
C VAL A 91 3.40 -11.24 -25.79
N LYS A 92 2.11 -11.06 -26.05
CA LYS A 92 1.53 -11.17 -27.40
C LYS A 92 0.74 -9.92 -27.75
N LEU A 93 0.81 -9.50 -29.01
CA LEU A 93 -0.08 -8.48 -29.57
C LEU A 93 -1.49 -9.09 -29.66
N THR A 94 -2.43 -8.55 -28.89
CA THR A 94 -3.80 -9.07 -28.79
C THR A 94 -4.80 -8.29 -29.63
N GLY A 95 -4.52 -7.03 -29.94
CA GLY A 95 -5.46 -6.19 -30.67
C GLY A 95 -4.98 -4.77 -30.89
N TYR A 96 -5.89 -3.97 -31.42
CA TYR A 96 -5.71 -2.54 -31.68
C TYR A 96 -6.87 -1.77 -31.09
N TRP A 97 -6.59 -0.60 -30.53
CA TRP A 97 -7.59 0.40 -30.18
C TRP A 97 -7.58 1.50 -31.23
N SER A 98 -8.70 1.68 -31.91
CA SER A 98 -8.88 2.73 -32.92
C SER A 98 -9.97 3.68 -32.46
N PHE A 99 -9.80 4.97 -32.74
CA PHE A 99 -10.86 5.95 -32.50
C PHE A 99 -11.73 6.01 -33.76
N LYS A 100 -13.02 5.71 -33.64
CA LYS A 100 -13.92 5.85 -34.78
C LYS A 100 -14.15 7.33 -35.06
N GLU A 101 -13.57 7.81 -36.14
CA GLU A 101 -14.11 8.94 -36.88
C GLU A 101 -15.17 8.36 -37.82
N ASP A 102 -16.44 8.40 -37.43
CA ASP A 102 -17.49 8.13 -38.42
C ASP A 102 -17.32 9.14 -39.57
N GLU A 103 -17.23 8.65 -40.81
CA GLU A 103 -17.02 9.45 -42.03
C GLU A 103 -18.08 10.57 -42.24
N ASN A 104 -19.14 10.58 -41.43
CA ASN A 104 -20.04 11.73 -41.21
C ASN A 104 -19.54 12.61 -40.05
N ALA A 105 -18.32 13.12 -40.14
CA ALA A 105 -17.61 13.86 -39.11
C ALA A 105 -18.27 15.22 -38.76
N ARG A 106 -19.37 15.18 -38.00
CA ARG A 106 -19.87 16.27 -37.13
C ARG A 106 -20.40 15.81 -35.77
N CYS A 107 -20.40 14.51 -35.45
CA CYS A 107 -20.76 14.05 -34.09
C CYS A 107 -19.52 13.89 -33.20
N LYS A 108 -18.73 14.96 -33.06
CA LYS A 108 -18.00 15.14 -31.79
C LYS A 108 -19.07 15.32 -30.74
N LEU A 109 -19.25 14.33 -29.87
CA LEU A 109 -20.20 14.45 -28.78
C LEU A 109 -19.64 15.48 -27.80
N LEU A 110 -20.18 16.68 -27.92
CA LEU A 110 -19.86 17.84 -27.11
C LEU A 110 -20.51 17.64 -25.74
N CYS A 111 -19.70 17.60 -24.69
CA CYS A 111 -20.15 17.49 -23.32
C CYS A 111 -20.22 18.90 -22.72
N PRO A 112 -21.43 19.47 -22.52
CA PRO A 112 -21.56 20.80 -21.95
C PRO A 112 -21.05 20.79 -20.53
N THR A 113 -20.44 21.92 -20.14
CA THR A 113 -19.72 22.05 -18.88
C THR A 113 -20.15 23.32 -18.16
N GLU A 114 -20.52 23.17 -16.89
CA GLU A 114 -20.99 24.26 -16.03
C GLU A 114 -20.08 24.38 -14.80
N THR A 115 -19.63 25.59 -14.48
CA THR A 115 -18.77 25.84 -13.31
C THR A 115 -19.56 26.59 -12.25
N ARG A 116 -19.48 26.13 -11.00
CA ARG A 116 -20.10 26.74 -9.83
C ARG A 116 -19.11 26.89 -8.67
N PRO A 117 -19.27 27.89 -7.79
CA PRO A 117 -18.47 27.98 -6.58
C PRO A 117 -18.82 26.84 -5.62
N LEU A 118 -17.81 26.35 -4.89
CA LEU A 118 -17.97 25.30 -3.88
C LEU A 118 -18.60 25.86 -2.61
N LEU A 119 -19.67 25.24 -2.15
CA LEU A 119 -20.26 25.55 -0.85
C LEU A 119 -19.58 24.72 0.24
N VAL A 120 -19.01 25.39 1.24
CA VAL A 120 -18.30 24.77 2.36
C VAL A 120 -19.06 25.02 3.67
N LYS A 121 -19.35 23.94 4.42
CA LYS A 121 -19.95 24.00 5.75
C LYS A 121 -18.94 23.64 6.84
N GLY A 122 -19.00 24.31 7.99
CA GLY A 122 -18.03 24.15 9.09
C GLY A 122 -17.07 25.36 9.17
N PRO A 123 -15.87 25.22 9.79
CA PRO A 123 -15.27 23.98 10.30
C PRO A 123 -15.86 23.54 11.66
N VAL A 124 -15.82 22.22 11.90
CA VAL A 124 -15.92 21.63 13.23
C VAL A 124 -14.53 21.12 13.60
N PHE A 125 -14.07 21.40 14.82
CA PHE A 125 -12.78 20.91 15.29
C PHE A 125 -12.97 19.62 16.09
N LEU A 126 -12.28 18.58 15.66
CA LEU A 126 -12.26 17.29 16.34
C LEU A 126 -10.89 17.09 17.00
N HIS A 127 -10.88 16.30 18.07
CA HIS A 127 -9.65 15.98 18.77
C HIS A 127 -8.85 14.92 18.00
N VAL A 128 -7.62 15.26 17.60
CA VAL A 128 -6.67 14.31 17.01
C VAL A 128 -6.00 13.53 18.13
N GLN A 129 -6.37 12.26 18.28
CA GLN A 129 -5.80 11.36 19.27
C GLN A 129 -4.44 10.83 18.77
N ARG A 130 -3.49 10.64 19.67
CA ARG A 130 -2.17 10.05 19.35
C ARG A 130 -1.96 8.80 20.20
N PHE A 131 -1.66 7.70 19.52
CA PHE A 131 -1.37 6.41 20.14
C PHE A 131 0.09 6.04 19.86
N PRO A 132 0.81 5.48 20.84
CA PRO A 132 2.12 4.90 20.59
C PRO A 132 1.99 3.74 19.61
N CYS A 133 2.93 3.63 18.68
CA CYS A 133 2.99 2.57 17.70
C CYS A 133 4.18 1.65 17.95
N GLU A 134 3.90 0.36 18.10
CA GLU A 134 4.94 -0.66 18.18
C GLU A 134 5.25 -1.20 16.79
N ARG A 135 6.10 -0.48 16.05
CA ARG A 135 6.63 -0.96 14.78
C ARG A 135 7.65 -2.07 15.02
N GLN A 136 7.49 -3.19 14.31
CA GLN A 136 8.38 -4.34 14.37
C GLN A 136 9.05 -4.56 13.00
N GLU A 137 10.37 -4.69 12.99
CA GLU A 137 11.13 -5.04 11.79
C GLU A 137 11.07 -6.55 11.54
N SER A 138 10.60 -6.94 10.36
CA SER A 138 10.34 -8.37 10.06
C SER A 138 11.60 -9.14 9.66
N ARG A 139 12.67 -8.44 9.28
CA ARG A 139 13.92 -9.02 8.75
C ARG A 139 14.98 -9.31 9.80
N ALA A 140 14.61 -9.45 11.07
CA ALA A 140 15.59 -9.67 12.13
C ALA A 140 16.30 -11.05 12.03
N LEU A 141 15.55 -12.12 11.78
CA LEU A 141 16.08 -13.50 11.78
C LEU A 141 16.28 -14.08 10.38
N SER A 142 15.37 -13.78 9.47
CA SER A 142 15.42 -14.18 8.07
C SER A 142 15.10 -13.00 7.18
N PHE A 143 15.76 -12.93 6.04
CA PHE A 143 15.48 -11.93 5.03
C PHE A 143 14.29 -12.37 4.17
N THR A 144 13.21 -11.58 4.18
CA THR A 144 11.97 -11.79 3.42
C THR A 144 11.57 -10.49 2.71
N GLU A 145 10.58 -10.56 1.82
CA GLU A 145 10.00 -9.37 1.16
C GLU A 145 9.32 -8.42 2.16
N GLU A 146 8.81 -8.93 3.28
CA GLU A 146 8.22 -8.12 4.35
C GLU A 146 9.32 -7.32 5.05
N LYS A 147 9.21 -5.99 5.04
CA LYS A 147 10.16 -5.06 5.67
C LYS A 147 9.83 -4.89 7.15
N ALA A 148 8.61 -4.46 7.43
CA ALA A 148 8.14 -4.15 8.78
C ALA A 148 6.62 -4.23 8.87
N HIS A 149 6.11 -4.33 10.10
CA HIS A 149 4.69 -4.30 10.36
C HIS A 149 4.34 -3.65 11.70
N TRP A 150 3.09 -3.23 11.85
CA TRP A 150 2.53 -2.70 13.10
C TRP A 150 1.02 -2.89 13.15
N GLN A 151 0.46 -2.77 14.36
CA GLN A 151 -0.97 -2.93 14.61
C GLN A 151 -1.63 -1.56 14.85
N ILE A 152 -2.71 -1.28 14.13
CA ILE A 152 -3.56 -0.10 14.39
C ILE A 152 -4.41 -0.34 15.65
N PRO A 153 -4.56 0.65 16.54
CA PRO A 153 -5.38 0.56 17.75
C PRO A 153 -6.88 0.67 17.44
N MET A 154 -7.40 -0.23 16.60
CA MET A 154 -8.82 -0.31 16.26
C MET A 154 -9.56 -1.32 17.14
N LYS A 155 -10.89 -1.17 17.25
CA LYS A 155 -11.76 -2.11 17.97
C LYS A 155 -12.07 -3.30 17.07
N ASP A 156 -12.37 -4.46 17.65
CA ASP A 156 -12.72 -5.66 16.88
C ASP A 156 -13.95 -5.47 15.97
N VAL A 157 -14.84 -4.53 16.30
CA VAL A 157 -16.02 -4.21 15.47
C VAL A 157 -15.70 -3.36 14.23
N ASN A 158 -14.52 -2.74 14.18
CA ASN A 158 -14.11 -1.91 13.07
C ASN A 158 -13.90 -2.74 11.81
N ILE A 159 -14.19 -2.13 10.66
CA ILE A 159 -14.03 -2.70 9.34
C ILE A 159 -13.16 -1.76 8.54
N ILE A 160 -12.07 -2.26 7.96
CA ILE A 160 -11.21 -1.43 7.11
C ILE A 160 -11.90 -1.25 5.76
N CYS A 161 -12.05 -0.01 5.34
CA CYS A 161 -12.77 0.37 4.13
C CYS A 161 -11.81 0.80 3.01
N ASP A 162 -10.68 1.40 3.37
CA ASP A 162 -9.74 1.96 2.41
C ASP A 162 -8.34 2.18 3.01
N VAL A 163 -7.33 2.10 2.15
CA VAL A 163 -5.93 2.40 2.47
C VAL A 163 -5.32 3.19 1.32
N ILE A 164 -4.54 4.22 1.65
CA ILE A 164 -3.76 4.96 0.68
C ILE A 164 -2.46 5.43 1.32
N CYS A 165 -1.39 5.46 0.53
CA CYS A 165 -0.12 5.99 0.98
C CYS A 165 0.13 7.36 0.33
N THR A 166 0.72 8.24 1.12
CA THR A 166 1.39 9.46 0.66
C THR A 166 2.89 9.20 0.64
N ASN A 167 3.71 10.20 0.27
CA ASN A 167 5.16 10.03 0.24
C ASN A 167 5.73 9.60 1.60
N ASP A 168 5.17 10.09 2.70
CA ASP A 168 5.73 9.88 4.04
C ASP A 168 4.79 9.16 5.01
N SER A 169 3.52 8.92 4.65
CA SER A 169 2.50 8.41 5.58
C SER A 169 1.52 7.43 4.95
N VAL A 170 1.12 6.45 5.74
CA VAL A 170 0.04 5.50 5.45
C VAL A 170 -1.24 5.99 6.11
N LEU A 171 -2.30 6.14 5.31
CA LEU A 171 -3.64 6.51 5.75
C LEU A 171 -4.57 5.31 5.66
N VAL A 172 -5.30 5.02 6.73
CA VAL A 172 -6.25 3.91 6.80
C VAL A 172 -7.59 4.42 7.31
N ALA A 173 -8.66 4.18 6.56
CA ALA A 173 -10.02 4.51 6.96
C ALA A 173 -10.76 3.26 7.40
N THR A 174 -11.35 3.33 8.60
CA THR A 174 -12.25 2.30 9.09
C THR A 174 -13.69 2.77 9.03
N CYS A 175 -14.59 1.81 9.06
CA CYS A 175 -16.01 1.96 9.23
C CYS A 175 -16.44 1.20 10.51
N ASN A 176 -17.57 1.59 11.10
CA ASN A 176 -18.12 1.01 12.33
C ASN A 176 -17.20 1.06 13.59
N PRO A 177 -16.94 2.25 14.15
CA PRO A 177 -17.27 3.59 13.67
C PRO A 177 -16.31 4.08 12.57
N VAL A 178 -16.68 5.21 11.93
CA VAL A 178 -15.82 5.84 10.92
C VAL A 178 -14.66 6.56 11.61
N CYS A 179 -13.43 6.12 11.33
CA CYS A 179 -12.21 6.72 11.85
C CYS A 179 -11.17 6.81 10.73
N LEU A 180 -10.31 7.83 10.79
CA LEU A 180 -9.14 7.97 9.94
C LEU A 180 -7.88 7.83 10.78
N TYR A 181 -7.05 6.85 10.45
CA TYR A 181 -5.74 6.63 11.05
C TYR A 181 -4.66 7.12 10.10
N SER A 182 -3.67 7.81 10.63
CA SER A 182 -2.49 8.28 9.90
C SER A 182 -1.22 7.91 10.64
N MET A 183 -0.26 7.35 9.93
CA MET A 183 1.04 6.99 10.49
C MET A 183 2.15 7.28 9.49
N LYS A 184 3.25 7.87 9.95
CA LYS A 184 4.45 8.05 9.13
C LYS A 184 5.21 6.73 8.97
N GLU A 185 5.86 6.49 7.83
CA GLU A 185 6.58 5.22 7.57
C GLU A 185 7.61 4.86 8.66
N LEU A 186 8.36 5.86 9.13
CA LEU A 186 9.36 5.74 10.19
C LEU A 186 8.89 6.36 11.53
N GLY A 187 7.60 6.64 11.66
CA GLY A 187 7.03 7.23 12.87
C GLY A 187 6.85 6.22 14.01
N ASP A 188 6.78 6.73 15.23
CA ASP A 188 6.55 5.99 16.48
C ASP A 188 5.12 6.16 17.03
N SER A 189 4.28 6.90 16.31
CA SER A 189 2.93 7.25 16.75
C SER A 189 1.93 7.20 15.61
N ILE A 190 0.71 6.76 15.95
CA ILE A 190 -0.46 6.73 15.07
C ILE A 190 -1.38 7.86 15.50
N GLN A 191 -1.73 8.73 14.55
CA GLN A 191 -2.77 9.72 14.72
C GLN A 191 -4.12 9.10 14.36
N CYS A 192 -5.14 9.35 15.17
CA CYS A 192 -6.50 8.89 14.94
C CYS A 192 -7.48 10.07 15.03
N LEU A 193 -8.35 10.16 14.03
CA LEU A 193 -9.47 11.09 14.01
C LEU A 193 -10.78 10.31 13.95
N GLU A 194 -11.56 10.37 15.03
CA GLU A 194 -12.86 9.72 15.10
C GLU A 194 -13.93 10.63 14.48
N LEU A 195 -14.63 10.14 13.46
CA LEU A 195 -15.54 10.94 12.62
C LEU A 195 -17.02 10.58 12.84
N TYR A 196 -17.31 9.74 13.82
CA TYR A 196 -18.65 9.21 14.07
C TYR A 196 -19.72 10.29 14.30
N ASP A 197 -19.36 11.44 14.87
CA ASP A 197 -20.30 12.53 15.14
C ASP A 197 -20.55 13.43 13.93
N VAL A 198 -19.72 13.34 12.88
CA VAL A 198 -19.83 14.17 11.66
C VAL A 198 -20.63 13.46 10.57
N PHE A 199 -20.60 12.13 10.53
CA PHE A 199 -21.36 11.38 9.54
C PHE A 199 -22.86 11.32 9.89
N PRO A 200 -23.75 11.58 8.91
CA PRO A 200 -25.19 11.52 9.15
C PRO A 200 -25.59 10.09 9.52
N ARG A 201 -26.09 9.90 10.74
CA ARG A 201 -26.70 8.63 11.15
C ARG A 201 -28.01 8.47 10.39
N THR A 202 -28.13 7.44 9.55
CA THR A 202 -29.42 7.11 8.96
C THR A 202 -30.34 6.59 10.07
N ILE A 203 -31.43 7.31 10.34
CA ILE A 203 -32.42 7.03 11.40
C ILE A 203 -33.24 5.74 11.10
N SER A 204 -33.11 5.18 9.90
CA SER A 204 -33.84 3.97 9.48
C SER A 204 -32.93 3.03 8.68
N GLY A 205 -32.69 1.83 9.21
CA GLY A 205 -31.95 0.74 8.55
C GLY A 205 -30.54 0.48 9.08
N VAL A 206 -29.93 -0.62 8.62
CA VAL A 206 -28.53 -0.97 8.93
C VAL A 206 -27.60 -0.08 8.10
N TRP A 207 -27.05 0.96 8.73
CA TRP A 207 -26.07 1.84 8.10
C TRP A 207 -24.74 1.12 7.91
N GLN A 208 -24.33 0.92 6.66
CA GLN A 208 -23.05 0.31 6.29
C GLN A 208 -22.26 1.30 5.40
N PRO A 209 -21.65 2.36 5.97
CA PRO A 209 -20.93 3.36 5.21
C PRO A 209 -19.76 2.75 4.44
N PHE A 210 -19.37 3.38 3.35
CA PHE A 210 -18.16 3.00 2.62
C PHE A 210 -17.35 4.24 2.31
N VAL A 211 -16.20 4.38 2.98
CA VAL A 211 -15.38 5.60 2.93
C VAL A 211 -14.20 5.41 1.98
N THR A 212 -13.91 6.48 1.24
CA THR A 212 -12.81 6.59 0.29
C THR A 212 -11.92 7.77 0.69
N ILE A 213 -10.60 7.60 0.66
CA ILE A 213 -9.60 8.58 1.11
C ILE A 213 -8.89 9.21 -0.10
N ALA A 214 -8.75 10.53 -0.11
CA ALA A 214 -7.98 11.27 -1.10
C ALA A 214 -7.04 12.26 -0.39
N PRO A 215 -5.74 11.94 -0.21
CA PRO A 215 -4.78 12.88 0.34
C PRO A 215 -4.48 13.98 -0.67
N LEU A 216 -4.46 15.22 -0.20
CA LEU A 216 -4.15 16.40 -1.01
C LEU A 216 -2.64 16.63 -1.06
N GLY A 217 -2.17 17.37 -2.06
CA GLY A 217 -0.76 17.73 -2.22
C GLY A 217 -0.52 19.21 -1.96
N SER A 218 0.71 19.65 -2.19
CA SER A 218 1.11 21.04 -1.95
C SER A 218 0.22 22.05 -2.68
N PRO A 219 -0.24 23.14 -2.03
CA PRO A 219 0.11 23.62 -0.69
C PRO A 219 -0.78 23.06 0.45
N LEU A 220 -1.68 22.11 0.18
CA LEU A 220 -2.60 21.49 1.14
C LEU A 220 -2.02 20.22 1.77
N ASP A 221 -0.69 20.11 1.86
CA ASP A 221 -0.01 18.95 2.43
C ASP A 221 -0.49 18.68 3.87
N GLY A 222 -0.84 17.42 4.15
CA GLY A 222 -1.41 17.01 5.45
C GLY A 222 -2.93 17.16 5.56
N GLN A 223 -3.60 17.68 4.53
CA GLN A 223 -5.06 17.70 4.43
C GLN A 223 -5.55 16.54 3.55
N VAL A 224 -6.75 16.04 3.85
CA VAL A 224 -7.33 14.83 3.25
C VAL A 224 -8.80 15.05 2.97
N VAL A 225 -9.27 14.62 1.81
CA VAL A 225 -10.70 14.53 1.50
C VAL A 225 -11.17 13.09 1.74
N LEU A 226 -12.28 12.94 2.46
CA LEU A 226 -13.00 11.68 2.62
C LEU A 226 -14.34 11.76 1.90
N HIS A 227 -14.68 10.72 1.15
CA HIS A 227 -16.00 10.58 0.53
C HIS A 227 -16.68 9.29 0.97
N GLU A 228 -17.92 9.41 1.45
CA GLU A 228 -18.76 8.27 1.82
C GLU A 228 -19.77 7.98 0.70
N GLU A 229 -19.61 6.81 0.08
CA GLU A 229 -20.26 6.45 -1.19
C GLU A 229 -21.79 6.33 -1.10
N LYS A 230 -22.40 6.11 0.08
CA LYS A 230 -23.86 5.92 0.18
C LYS A 230 -24.63 7.20 0.40
N SER A 231 -24.12 8.09 1.25
CA SER A 231 -24.74 9.37 1.58
C SER A 231 -24.23 10.52 0.71
N ASN A 232 -23.24 10.25 -0.15
CA ASN A 232 -22.51 11.26 -0.92
C ASN A 232 -21.93 12.39 -0.04
N THR A 233 -21.52 12.04 1.19
CA THR A 233 -20.92 13.01 2.11
C THR A 233 -19.44 13.17 1.78
N VAL A 234 -19.02 14.39 1.43
CA VAL A 234 -17.61 14.75 1.20
C VAL A 234 -17.12 15.62 2.35
N LEU A 235 -16.08 15.16 3.05
CA LEU A 235 -15.44 15.86 4.16
C LEU A 235 -14.01 16.23 3.79
N HIS A 236 -13.64 17.47 4.05
CA HIS A 236 -12.27 17.96 3.98
C HIS A 236 -11.70 18.08 5.40
N LEU A 237 -10.61 17.35 5.65
CA LEU A 237 -10.00 17.16 6.97
C LEU A 237 -8.58 17.72 6.98
N ASP A 238 -8.22 18.42 8.04
CA ASP A 238 -6.85 18.79 8.36
C ASP A 238 -6.38 17.94 9.55
N LEU A 239 -5.41 17.05 9.30
CA LEU A 239 -4.88 16.13 10.33
C LEU A 239 -4.02 16.84 11.38
N VAL A 240 -3.53 18.06 11.10
CA VAL A 240 -2.70 18.83 12.03
C VAL A 240 -3.59 19.60 13.00
N THR A 241 -4.61 20.29 12.49
CA THR A 241 -5.49 21.13 13.31
C THR A 241 -6.73 20.40 13.83
N GLY A 242 -7.09 19.26 13.22
CA GLY A 242 -8.35 18.57 13.48
C GLY A 242 -9.58 19.26 12.88
N ALA A 243 -9.38 20.25 12.00
CA ALA A 243 -10.49 20.95 11.34
C ALA A 243 -11.18 20.05 10.32
N VAL A 244 -12.50 19.97 10.42
CA VAL A 244 -13.37 19.19 9.53
C VAL A 244 -14.38 20.12 8.86
N ARG A 245 -14.39 20.13 7.53
CA ARG A 245 -15.32 20.90 6.70
C ARG A 245 -16.11 19.95 5.82
N ARG A 246 -17.41 20.20 5.63
CA ARG A 246 -18.23 19.45 4.66
C ARG A 246 -18.26 20.22 3.34
N LEU A 247 -17.88 19.55 2.27
CA LEU A 247 -17.92 20.09 0.91
C LEU A 247 -19.25 19.68 0.27
N VAL A 248 -20.05 20.65 -0.13
CA VAL A 248 -21.35 20.40 -0.78
C VAL A 248 -21.14 20.46 -2.27
N LEU A 249 -21.14 19.28 -2.90
CA LEU A 249 -20.99 19.17 -4.35
C LEU A 249 -22.24 19.68 -5.05
N THR A 250 -23.43 19.15 -4.73
CA THR A 250 -24.72 19.55 -5.30
C THR A 250 -25.57 20.36 -4.31
N PRO A 251 -25.98 21.59 -4.64
CA PRO A 251 -26.76 22.44 -3.71
C PRO A 251 -28.20 21.95 -3.48
N ASP A 252 -28.80 21.23 -4.44
CA ASP A 252 -30.20 20.75 -4.35
C ASP A 252 -30.36 19.44 -3.54
N GLY A 253 -29.30 18.93 -2.92
CA GLY A 253 -29.30 17.67 -2.17
C GLY A 253 -29.57 17.79 -0.66
N ASP A 254 -29.57 19.00 -0.07
CA ASP A 254 -29.94 19.19 1.34
C ASP A 254 -31.47 19.26 1.52
N SER A 255 -32.19 18.26 1.00
CA SER A 255 -33.33 17.78 1.76
C SER A 255 -32.74 16.96 2.92
N GLY A 256 -32.68 17.52 4.12
CA GLY A 256 -32.74 16.67 5.33
C GLY A 256 -33.87 15.64 5.13
N PRO A 257 -33.75 14.41 5.68
CA PRO A 257 -34.59 13.27 5.29
C PRO A 257 -36.02 13.73 5.12
N SER A 258 -36.48 13.85 3.88
CA SER A 258 -37.73 14.52 3.60
C SER A 258 -38.80 13.72 4.33
N ARG A 259 -39.53 14.41 5.18
CA ARG A 259 -40.69 13.90 5.93
C ARG A 259 -41.86 13.67 4.97
N THR A 260 -41.61 13.04 3.83
CA THR A 260 -42.60 12.59 2.87
C THR A 260 -42.44 11.08 2.74
N THR A 261 -43.17 10.37 3.59
CA THR A 261 -43.49 8.97 3.43
C THR A 261 -44.17 8.74 2.07
N SER A 262 -43.41 8.42 1.02
CA SER A 262 -43.96 7.78 -0.17
C SER A 262 -43.86 6.26 0.01
N TRP A 263 -44.87 5.68 0.64
CA TRP A 263 -45.02 4.22 0.85
C TRP A 263 -44.98 3.45 -0.49
N TRP A 264 -45.15 4.08 -1.66
CA TRP A 264 -45.26 3.37 -2.95
C TRP A 264 -44.25 3.78 -4.03
N SER A 265 -43.02 4.15 -3.65
CA SER A 265 -41.91 4.15 -4.62
C SER A 265 -41.15 2.83 -4.53
N THR A 266 -41.35 2.02 -5.55
CA THR A 266 -40.59 0.81 -5.87
C THR A 266 -39.09 1.05 -5.64
N LYS A 267 -38.43 0.11 -4.96
CA LYS A 267 -37.00 0.12 -4.63
C LYS A 267 -36.14 0.63 -5.79
N ASN A 268 -35.78 1.91 -5.79
CA ASN A 268 -34.66 2.38 -6.61
C ASN A 268 -33.40 1.69 -6.05
N PRO A 269 -32.61 0.99 -6.87
CA PRO A 269 -31.34 0.44 -6.42
C PRO A 269 -30.50 1.59 -5.84
N GLN A 270 -29.88 1.35 -4.68
CA GLN A 270 -29.05 2.33 -4.00
C GLN A 270 -27.97 2.83 -4.98
N GLN A 271 -28.07 4.09 -5.43
CA GLN A 271 -27.09 4.70 -6.33
C GLN A 271 -25.70 4.66 -5.69
N GLY A 272 -24.72 4.11 -6.40
CA GLY A 272 -23.33 4.07 -5.95
C GLY A 272 -22.60 5.34 -6.35
N TYR A 273 -22.39 6.27 -5.41
CA TYR A 273 -21.51 7.41 -5.65
C TYR A 273 -20.05 6.94 -5.61
N LYS A 274 -19.22 7.45 -6.51
CA LYS A 274 -17.80 7.10 -6.63
C LYS A 274 -16.93 8.34 -6.71
N MET A 275 -15.72 8.23 -6.17
CA MET A 275 -14.68 9.26 -6.19
C MET A 275 -13.40 8.71 -6.82
N CYS A 276 -12.97 9.34 -7.91
CA CYS A 276 -11.66 9.15 -8.52
C CYS A 276 -10.65 10.07 -7.82
N ARG A 277 -9.50 9.52 -7.43
CA ARG A 277 -8.52 10.16 -6.53
C ARG A 277 -7.11 10.24 -7.10
N GLU A 278 -6.92 9.78 -8.33
CA GLU A 278 -5.63 9.61 -9.00
C GLU A 278 -4.81 10.91 -9.02
N PHE A 279 -5.50 12.06 -9.14
CA PHE A 279 -4.91 13.39 -9.15
C PHE A 279 -5.16 14.19 -7.85
N ALA A 280 -5.48 13.52 -6.74
CA ALA A 280 -5.68 14.19 -5.44
C ALA A 280 -4.45 15.00 -4.99
N HIS A 281 -3.24 14.54 -5.34
CA HIS A 281 -1.97 15.25 -5.12
C HIS A 281 -1.86 16.59 -5.87
N LYS A 282 -2.73 16.85 -6.86
CA LYS A 282 -2.90 18.14 -7.56
C LYS A 282 -4.11 18.93 -7.05
N ASN A 283 -4.69 18.52 -5.93
CA ASN A 283 -5.78 19.19 -5.23
C ASN A 283 -7.13 19.20 -5.95
N TRP A 284 -7.36 18.26 -6.87
CA TRP A 284 -8.66 18.09 -7.50
C TRP A 284 -9.10 16.63 -7.52
N LEU A 285 -10.42 16.43 -7.55
CA LEU A 285 -11.08 15.13 -7.46
C LEU A 285 -12.23 15.05 -8.45
N LEU A 286 -12.54 13.86 -8.95
CA LEU A 286 -13.68 13.65 -9.84
C LEU A 286 -14.70 12.73 -9.15
N PHE A 287 -15.96 13.14 -9.16
CA PHE A 287 -17.08 12.39 -8.62
C PHE A 287 -18.04 11.99 -9.72
N TYR A 288 -18.63 10.80 -9.60
CA TYR A 288 -19.67 10.34 -10.51
C TYR A 288 -20.62 9.37 -9.79
N VAL A 289 -21.76 9.11 -10.42
CA VAL A 289 -22.74 8.12 -9.96
C VAL A 289 -22.75 6.97 -10.95
N GLU A 290 -22.67 5.74 -10.45
CA GLU A 290 -22.86 4.53 -11.27
C GLU A 290 -24.25 4.58 -11.94
N ASP A 291 -24.30 4.25 -13.24
CA ASP A 291 -25.44 4.42 -14.15
C ASP A 291 -25.92 5.88 -14.35
N GLY A 292 -25.20 6.85 -13.78
CA GLY A 292 -25.41 8.27 -14.00
C GLY A 292 -24.74 8.78 -15.28
N ASN A 293 -25.12 9.98 -15.70
CA ASN A 293 -24.64 10.63 -16.92
C ASN A 293 -23.91 11.97 -16.65
N GLN A 294 -23.51 12.21 -15.40
CA GLN A 294 -22.84 13.45 -14.99
C GLN A 294 -21.53 13.15 -14.27
N LEU A 295 -20.53 14.00 -14.51
CA LEU A 295 -19.26 14.02 -13.81
C LEU A 295 -19.14 15.36 -13.06
N GLU A 296 -18.69 15.32 -11.82
CA GLU A 296 -18.44 16.52 -11.02
C GLU A 296 -16.95 16.60 -10.67
N LEU A 297 -16.25 17.56 -11.27
CA LEU A 297 -14.85 17.85 -11.01
C LEU A 297 -14.75 18.90 -9.90
N LEU A 298 -14.23 18.51 -8.74
CA LEU A 298 -13.97 19.38 -7.60
C LEU A 298 -12.53 19.87 -7.63
N ASP A 299 -12.32 21.18 -7.72
CA ASP A 299 -11.04 21.81 -7.42
C ASP A 299 -11.07 22.31 -5.97
N VAL A 300 -10.30 21.66 -5.10
CA VAL A 300 -10.27 21.96 -3.66
C VAL A 300 -9.49 23.24 -3.38
N LEU A 301 -8.46 23.53 -4.19
CA LEU A 301 -7.60 24.69 -4.00
C LEU A 301 -8.30 25.98 -4.44
N GLU A 302 -8.90 25.95 -5.63
CA GLU A 302 -9.62 27.10 -6.19
C GLU A 302 -11.04 27.21 -5.62
N GLY A 303 -11.59 26.15 -5.02
CA GLY A 303 -12.92 26.16 -4.43
C GLY A 303 -14.05 26.22 -5.46
N HIS A 304 -13.92 25.49 -6.57
CA HIS A 304 -14.91 25.42 -7.63
C HIS A 304 -15.31 23.98 -7.94
N VAL A 305 -16.53 23.79 -8.42
CA VAL A 305 -17.04 22.50 -8.93
C VAL A 305 -17.46 22.69 -10.38
N GLN A 306 -16.94 21.84 -11.25
CA GLN A 306 -17.24 21.83 -12.68
C GLN A 306 -18.07 20.57 -12.99
N SER A 307 -19.32 20.75 -13.41
CA SER A 307 -20.22 19.67 -13.82
C SER A 307 -20.14 19.45 -15.32
N ILE A 308 -19.92 18.21 -15.75
CA ILE A 308 -19.83 17.80 -17.16
C ILE A 308 -20.95 16.81 -17.42
N SER A 309 -21.85 17.14 -18.35
CA SER A 309 -22.94 16.23 -18.75
C SER A 309 -22.51 15.36 -19.93
N LEU A 310 -22.75 14.06 -19.81
CA LEU A 310 -22.37 13.06 -20.80
C LEU A 310 -23.59 12.50 -21.53
N PRO A 311 -23.44 12.11 -22.80
CA PRO A 311 -24.48 11.44 -23.58
C PRO A 311 -24.58 9.93 -23.29
N ILE A 312 -23.78 9.41 -22.36
CA ILE A 312 -23.71 7.98 -22.00
C ILE A 312 -23.94 7.80 -20.50
N ASN A 313 -24.40 6.62 -20.10
CA ASN A 313 -24.49 6.23 -18.69
C ASN A 313 -23.21 5.49 -18.26
N LEU A 314 -22.64 5.91 -17.14
CA LEU A 314 -21.33 5.50 -16.68
C LEU A 314 -21.37 4.23 -15.82
N LYS A 315 -20.56 3.25 -16.20
CA LYS A 315 -20.21 2.11 -15.35
C LYS A 315 -19.00 2.42 -14.47
N ALA A 316 -17.94 2.94 -15.08
CA ALA A 316 -16.68 3.26 -14.40
C ALA A 316 -15.93 4.36 -15.13
N VAL A 317 -15.07 5.06 -14.39
CA VAL A 317 -14.25 6.17 -14.87
C VAL A 317 -12.81 5.95 -14.42
N PHE A 318 -11.87 6.04 -15.35
CA PHE A 318 -10.44 5.94 -15.09
C PHE A 318 -9.71 7.20 -15.57
N LEU A 319 -8.99 7.85 -14.66
CA LEU A 319 -8.24 9.07 -14.98
C LEU A 319 -6.86 8.69 -15.54
N VAL A 320 -6.74 8.72 -16.87
CA VAL A 320 -5.54 8.24 -17.58
C VAL A 320 -4.50 9.34 -17.77
N ALA A 321 -4.94 10.58 -17.88
CA ALA A 321 -4.12 11.79 -17.84
C ALA A 321 -4.96 12.93 -17.25
N GLU A 322 -4.34 14.06 -16.97
CA GLU A 322 -5.06 15.22 -16.42
C GLU A 322 -6.23 15.66 -17.31
N ASP A 323 -6.01 15.63 -18.63
CA ASP A 323 -6.96 16.08 -19.63
C ASP A 323 -7.64 14.92 -20.38
N ARG A 324 -7.34 13.65 -20.06
CA ARG A 324 -7.86 12.49 -20.80
C ARG A 324 -8.36 11.42 -19.85
N TRP A 325 -9.64 11.12 -19.92
CA TRP A 325 -10.31 10.18 -19.01
C TRP A 325 -10.97 9.05 -19.81
N LEU A 326 -10.73 7.81 -19.39
CA LEU A 326 -11.32 6.62 -20.00
C LEU A 326 -12.62 6.28 -19.28
N LEU A 327 -13.73 6.29 -20.02
CA LEU A 327 -15.07 6.03 -19.53
C LEU A 327 -15.57 4.68 -20.05
N LEU A 328 -16.23 3.91 -19.17
CA LEU A 328 -16.94 2.68 -19.53
C LEU A 328 -18.44 2.92 -19.49
N GLU A 329 -19.16 2.54 -20.55
CA GLU A 329 -20.62 2.64 -20.62
C GLU A 329 -21.31 1.43 -19.97
N SER A 330 -22.36 1.66 -19.16
CA SER A 330 -23.09 0.60 -18.45
C SER A 330 -23.78 -0.42 -19.35
N ASN A 331 -24.43 0.03 -20.42
CA ASN A 331 -25.29 -0.84 -21.22
C ASN A 331 -24.50 -1.76 -22.16
N THR A 332 -23.42 -1.25 -22.75
CA THR A 332 -22.66 -1.96 -23.80
C THR A 332 -21.25 -2.35 -23.37
N ASN A 333 -20.78 -1.88 -22.22
CA ASN A 333 -19.37 -1.95 -21.79
C ASN A 333 -18.38 -1.31 -22.77
N ARG A 334 -18.84 -0.51 -23.74
CA ARG A 334 -17.96 0.19 -24.68
C ARG A 334 -17.09 1.22 -23.96
N LYS A 335 -15.88 1.38 -24.49
CA LYS A 335 -14.87 2.30 -23.99
C LYS A 335 -14.96 3.62 -24.74
N PHE A 336 -14.89 4.73 -24.00
CA PHE A 336 -14.86 6.07 -24.55
C PHE A 336 -13.72 6.86 -23.93
N LEU A 337 -13.09 7.76 -24.70
CA LEU A 337 -12.09 8.71 -24.21
C LEU A 337 -12.71 10.10 -24.15
N LEU A 338 -12.84 10.67 -22.96
CA LEU A 338 -13.18 12.07 -22.78
C LEU A 338 -11.90 12.91 -22.78
N THR A 339 -11.85 13.95 -23.61
CA THR A 339 -10.73 14.90 -23.68
C THR A 339 -11.17 16.28 -23.23
N LYS A 340 -10.38 16.90 -22.34
CA LYS A 340 -10.54 18.27 -21.86
C LYS A 340 -9.62 19.19 -22.67
N PRO A 341 -10.06 20.39 -23.07
CA PRO A 341 -9.18 21.34 -23.78
C PRO A 341 -8.00 21.78 -22.89
N LYS A 342 -6.76 21.66 -23.39
CA LYS A 342 -5.52 21.98 -22.65
C LYS A 342 -5.21 23.48 -22.51
N HIS A 343 -5.69 24.37 -23.40
CA HIS A 343 -5.38 25.82 -23.34
C HIS A 343 -6.46 26.71 -23.98
N ILE A 344 -6.66 27.89 -23.35
CA ILE A 344 -7.67 28.95 -23.52
C ILE A 344 -7.55 29.77 -24.84
N ALA A 345 -6.94 29.22 -25.91
CA ALA A 345 -6.74 29.98 -27.15
C ALA A 345 -7.95 29.89 -28.11
N ALA A 346 -9.17 30.12 -27.63
CA ALA A 346 -10.33 30.51 -28.42
C ALA A 346 -11.49 30.83 -27.48
N GLU A 347 -12.01 32.05 -27.52
CA GLU A 347 -13.05 32.62 -26.64
C GLU A 347 -14.42 31.95 -26.74
N HIS A 348 -14.54 30.75 -27.30
CA HIS A 348 -15.83 30.07 -27.46
C HIS A 348 -15.74 28.59 -27.04
N THR A 349 -16.31 28.32 -25.86
CA THR A 349 -16.79 27.02 -25.35
C THR A 349 -15.75 26.06 -24.74
N GLN A 350 -15.73 25.97 -23.40
CA GLN A 350 -15.03 24.96 -22.59
C GLN A 350 -15.72 23.58 -22.73
N VAL A 351 -15.76 23.03 -23.94
CA VAL A 351 -16.55 21.81 -24.18
C VAL A 351 -15.62 20.62 -24.28
N CYS A 352 -15.83 19.66 -23.38
CA CYS A 352 -15.14 18.38 -23.41
C CYS A 352 -15.62 17.56 -24.62
N GLN A 353 -14.71 16.84 -25.26
CA GLN A 353 -15.02 16.00 -26.42
C GLN A 353 -14.97 14.53 -26.04
N LEU A 354 -16.03 13.80 -26.36
CA LEU A 354 -16.11 12.36 -26.14
C LEU A 354 -15.82 11.58 -27.44
N HIS A 355 -14.85 10.68 -27.39
CA HIS A 355 -14.44 9.83 -28.52
C HIS A 355 -14.75 8.36 -28.22
N SER A 356 -15.40 7.66 -29.15
CA SER A 356 -15.62 6.21 -29.02
C SER A 356 -14.37 5.42 -29.41
N ILE A 357 -14.05 4.38 -28.65
CA ILE A 357 -12.91 3.47 -28.91
C ILE A 357 -13.46 2.16 -29.47
N SER A 358 -12.99 1.76 -30.66
CA SER A 358 -13.15 0.39 -31.17
C SER A 358 -11.98 -0.48 -30.78
N GLU A 359 -12.30 -1.72 -30.40
CA GLU A 359 -11.33 -2.75 -30.06
C GLU A 359 -11.32 -3.81 -31.16
N ASP A 360 -10.25 -3.83 -31.95
CA ASP A 360 -10.07 -4.80 -33.04
C ASP A 360 -9.11 -5.90 -32.57
N THR A 361 -9.58 -7.13 -32.43
CA THR A 361 -8.74 -8.26 -31.99
C THR A 361 -7.91 -8.84 -33.13
N VAL A 362 -6.65 -9.19 -32.86
CA VAL A 362 -5.88 -10.02 -33.79
C VAL A 362 -6.40 -11.46 -33.69
N SER A 363 -6.89 -12.00 -34.80
CA SER A 363 -7.31 -13.40 -34.93
C SER A 363 -6.11 -14.32 -34.69
N CYS A 364 -5.91 -14.76 -33.44
CA CYS A 364 -5.25 -16.03 -33.15
C CYS A 364 -6.34 -17.09 -33.12
N GLY A 365 -6.17 -18.19 -33.86
CA GLY A 365 -7.17 -19.22 -34.14
C GLY A 365 -7.74 -20.03 -32.96
N ASP A 366 -7.76 -19.48 -31.75
CA ASP A 366 -8.55 -19.98 -30.64
C ASP A 366 -9.85 -19.15 -30.56
N GLY A 367 -10.98 -19.80 -30.83
CA GLY A 367 -12.33 -19.22 -30.85
C GLY A 367 -12.85 -18.80 -29.47
N ALA A 368 -12.09 -18.00 -28.73
CA ALA A 368 -12.56 -17.31 -27.54
C ALA A 368 -13.34 -16.06 -27.97
N SER A 369 -14.67 -16.18 -27.94
CA SER A 369 -15.61 -15.08 -28.13
C SER A 369 -15.29 -13.90 -27.20
N LEU A 370 -15.56 -12.70 -27.71
CA LEU A 370 -15.49 -11.41 -27.05
C LEU A 370 -16.17 -11.44 -25.66
N GLU A 371 -15.43 -11.73 -24.60
CA GLU A 371 -15.83 -11.26 -23.28
C GLU A 371 -15.11 -9.94 -23.06
N LEU A 372 -15.86 -8.84 -23.06
CA LEU A 372 -15.37 -7.54 -22.59
C LEU A 372 -15.00 -7.70 -21.12
N SER A 373 -13.76 -8.12 -20.88
CA SER A 373 -13.22 -8.26 -19.53
C SER A 373 -13.37 -6.91 -18.85
N THR A 374 -13.99 -6.91 -17.67
CA THR A 374 -14.16 -5.68 -16.88
C THR A 374 -12.76 -5.16 -16.52
N LEU A 375 -12.47 -3.93 -16.93
CA LEU A 375 -11.20 -3.27 -16.65
C LEU A 375 -11.14 -2.99 -15.15
N GLN A 376 -10.07 -3.45 -14.51
CA GLN A 376 -9.89 -3.30 -13.08
C GLN A 376 -9.12 -2.03 -12.77
N MET A 377 -7.99 -1.84 -13.45
CA MET A 377 -7.13 -0.71 -13.18
C MET A 377 -6.42 -0.23 -14.43
N VAL A 378 -6.16 1.08 -14.45
CA VAL A 378 -5.39 1.79 -15.45
C VAL A 378 -4.34 2.63 -14.75
N SER A 379 -3.09 2.50 -15.18
CA SER A 379 -2.03 3.40 -14.74
C SER A 379 -2.34 4.86 -15.14
N VAL A 380 -1.97 5.79 -14.26
CA VAL A 380 -2.11 7.23 -14.51
C VAL A 380 -0.93 7.75 -15.33
N GLU A 381 0.26 7.27 -15.02
CA GLU A 381 1.49 7.63 -15.71
C GLU A 381 1.90 6.56 -16.72
N GLN A 382 2.76 6.96 -17.67
CA GLN A 382 3.33 6.04 -18.64
C GLN A 382 4.49 5.25 -18.04
N LEU A 383 4.70 4.02 -18.52
CA LEU A 383 5.96 3.32 -18.27
C LEU A 383 7.11 4.11 -18.92
N PRO A 384 8.25 4.27 -18.23
CA PRO A 384 9.47 4.79 -18.83
C PRO A 384 9.83 4.01 -20.10
N SER A 385 10.40 4.69 -21.10
CA SER A 385 10.73 4.07 -22.40
C SER A 385 11.67 2.86 -22.28
N GLU A 386 12.56 2.87 -21.29
CA GLU A 386 13.45 1.75 -20.97
C GLU A 386 12.63 0.54 -20.49
N ASN A 387 11.77 0.74 -19.49
CA ASN A 387 10.88 -0.28 -18.94
C ASN A 387 9.90 -0.84 -19.99
N LEU A 388 9.34 0.04 -20.83
CA LEU A 388 8.49 -0.35 -21.95
C LEU A 388 9.24 -1.24 -22.95
N SER A 389 10.47 -0.83 -23.29
CA SER A 389 11.27 -1.56 -24.27
C SER A 389 11.68 -2.94 -23.76
N VAL A 390 12.01 -3.06 -22.46
CA VAL A 390 12.32 -4.34 -21.81
C VAL A 390 11.08 -5.23 -21.74
N ALA A 391 9.93 -4.69 -21.33
CA ALA A 391 8.68 -5.44 -21.21
C ALA A 391 8.25 -6.06 -22.55
N LEU A 392 8.34 -5.28 -23.64
CA LEU A 392 7.94 -5.70 -24.98
C LEU A 392 9.05 -6.42 -25.77
N GLY A 393 10.30 -6.36 -25.30
CA GLY A 393 11.47 -6.90 -26.02
C GLY A 393 11.76 -6.19 -27.34
N GLN A 394 11.30 -4.94 -27.48
CA GLN A 394 11.41 -4.12 -28.69
C GLN A 394 11.75 -2.70 -28.29
N LYS A 395 12.59 -2.00 -29.06
CA LYS A 395 12.90 -0.59 -28.79
C LYS A 395 11.70 0.27 -29.23
N ILE A 396 10.88 0.68 -28.25
CA ILE A 396 9.68 1.48 -28.50
C ILE A 396 9.75 2.74 -27.64
N VAL A 397 9.54 3.89 -28.28
CA VAL A 397 9.42 5.18 -27.61
C VAL A 397 8.09 5.76 -28.02
N SER A 398 7.07 5.50 -27.21
CA SER A 398 5.73 6.02 -27.43
C SER A 398 5.01 6.20 -26.09
N PRO A 399 3.99 7.08 -26.03
CA PRO A 399 3.04 7.11 -24.94
C PRO A 399 2.48 5.72 -24.70
N ASN A 400 2.23 5.34 -23.46
CA ASN A 400 1.68 4.04 -23.14
C ASN A 400 0.91 4.07 -21.83
N ARG A 401 0.03 3.10 -21.65
CA ARG A 401 -0.64 2.83 -20.38
C ARG A 401 -0.71 1.35 -20.09
N LEU A 402 -0.39 1.03 -18.84
CA LEU A 402 -0.57 -0.27 -18.24
C LEU A 402 -2.03 -0.41 -17.80
N LEU A 403 -2.65 -1.50 -18.23
CA LEU A 403 -4.01 -1.90 -17.93
C LEU A 403 -3.99 -3.26 -17.25
N VAL A 404 -4.96 -3.49 -16.39
CA VAL A 404 -5.09 -4.75 -15.67
C VAL A 404 -6.53 -5.22 -15.72
N ASN A 405 -6.71 -6.47 -16.16
CA ASN A 405 -8.00 -7.15 -16.26
C ASN A 405 -7.95 -8.51 -15.55
N PRO A 406 -9.10 -9.17 -15.30
CA PRO A 406 -9.17 -10.52 -14.77
C PRO A 406 -8.50 -11.59 -15.66
N SER A 407 -8.54 -11.42 -16.99
CA SER A 407 -8.03 -12.37 -18.00
C SER A 407 -6.53 -12.27 -18.30
N SER A 408 -5.84 -11.26 -17.76
CA SER A 408 -4.40 -11.03 -18.03
C SER A 408 -3.64 -10.65 -16.75
N PHE A 409 -2.34 -10.96 -16.71
CA PHE A 409 -1.46 -10.50 -15.65
C PHE A 409 -1.21 -8.99 -15.79
N ALA A 410 -0.98 -8.55 -17.02
CA ALA A 410 -0.83 -7.15 -17.41
C ALA A 410 -1.18 -6.97 -18.89
N GLN A 411 -1.64 -5.78 -19.25
CA GLN A 411 -1.84 -5.32 -20.62
C GLN A 411 -1.17 -3.96 -20.82
N ILE A 412 -0.48 -3.76 -21.94
CA ILE A 412 0.17 -2.50 -22.28
C ILE A 412 -0.46 -1.99 -23.57
N VAL A 413 -1.05 -0.80 -23.51
CA VAL A 413 -1.55 -0.11 -24.68
C VAL A 413 -0.53 0.93 -25.11
N VAL A 414 0.07 0.70 -26.26
CA VAL A 414 1.12 1.52 -26.87
C VAL A 414 0.45 2.55 -27.79
N GLY A 415 0.76 3.82 -27.55
CA GLY A 415 0.20 5.01 -28.20
C GLY A 415 -0.90 5.72 -27.39
N PHE A 416 -1.55 5.02 -26.46
CA PHE A 416 -2.62 5.58 -25.64
C PHE A 416 -2.05 6.35 -24.43
N PRO A 417 -2.65 7.48 -23.99
CA PRO A 417 -3.90 8.09 -24.51
C PRO A 417 -3.70 9.18 -25.57
N ASP A 418 -2.47 9.47 -25.97
CA ASP A 418 -2.15 10.68 -26.76
C ASP A 418 -2.31 10.49 -28.28
N LEU A 419 -1.96 9.31 -28.80
CA LEU A 419 -2.12 8.98 -30.21
C LEU A 419 -3.57 8.66 -30.51
N MET A 420 -4.20 9.49 -31.34
CA MET A 420 -5.57 9.29 -31.85
C MET A 420 -5.62 8.35 -33.07
N SER A 421 -4.49 7.77 -33.47
CA SER A 421 -4.40 6.71 -34.47
C SER A 421 -4.70 5.34 -33.86
N SER A 422 -4.42 4.26 -34.60
CA SER A 422 -4.46 2.92 -34.03
C SER A 422 -3.37 2.73 -32.97
N ASN A 423 -3.80 2.31 -31.78
CA ASN A 423 -2.96 2.00 -30.63
C ASN A 423 -2.81 0.49 -30.51
N GLN A 424 -1.61 -0.02 -30.25
CA GLN A 424 -1.34 -1.46 -30.17
C GLN A 424 -1.54 -1.97 -28.75
N VAL A 425 -2.27 -3.08 -28.59
CA VAL A 425 -2.54 -3.69 -27.28
C VAL A 425 -1.75 -4.98 -27.14
N TYR A 426 -0.78 -4.97 -26.23
CA TYR A 426 0.02 -6.14 -25.85
C TYR A 426 -0.50 -6.72 -24.54
N SER A 427 -0.55 -8.05 -24.41
CA SER A 427 -1.06 -8.72 -23.23
C SER A 427 -0.19 -9.88 -22.78
N PHE A 428 0.02 -9.95 -21.46
CA PHE A 428 0.51 -11.13 -20.75
C PHE A 428 -0.71 -11.94 -20.32
N ARG A 429 -1.21 -12.81 -21.21
CA ARG A 429 -2.46 -13.55 -20.97
C ARG A 429 -2.32 -14.56 -19.83
N ARG A 430 -3.39 -14.70 -19.05
CA ARG A 430 -3.50 -15.77 -18.07
C ARG A 430 -3.97 -17.07 -18.75
N PRO A 431 -3.61 -18.23 -18.18
CA PRO A 431 -4.17 -19.50 -18.63
C PRO A 431 -5.66 -19.66 -18.27
N TYR A 432 -6.10 -19.00 -17.19
CA TYR A 432 -7.49 -19.04 -16.71
C TYR A 432 -7.94 -17.63 -16.33
N ASP A 433 -9.21 -17.29 -16.59
CA ASP A 433 -9.79 -16.02 -16.15
C ASP A 433 -10.13 -16.07 -14.65
N LEU A 434 -9.76 -15.02 -13.93
CA LEU A 434 -10.05 -14.86 -12.51
C LEU A 434 -11.53 -14.59 -12.21
N SER A 435 -12.33 -14.18 -13.19
CA SER A 435 -13.80 -14.08 -13.06
C SER A 435 -14.46 -15.46 -13.02
N ASP A 436 -13.93 -16.41 -13.79
CA ASP A 436 -14.49 -17.76 -13.94
C ASP A 436 -14.10 -18.65 -12.76
N MET A 437 -12.95 -18.36 -12.15
CA MET A 437 -12.56 -18.97 -10.90
C MET A 437 -13.56 -18.55 -9.82
N LYS A 438 -14.47 -19.47 -9.48
CA LYS A 438 -15.42 -19.29 -8.37
C LYS A 438 -14.66 -18.69 -7.20
N SER A 439 -15.22 -17.62 -6.64
CA SER A 439 -14.93 -17.18 -5.28
C SER A 439 -15.41 -18.29 -4.33
N SER A 440 -14.70 -19.42 -4.32
CA SER A 440 -14.83 -20.41 -3.28
C SER A 440 -14.62 -19.68 -1.96
N GLU A 441 -15.40 -20.05 -0.95
CA GLU A 441 -15.46 -19.50 0.42
C GLU A 441 -14.12 -19.66 1.19
N ALA A 442 -13.00 -19.28 0.57
CA ALA A 442 -11.63 -19.61 0.91
C ALA A 442 -10.88 -18.39 1.46
N GLY A 443 -11.59 -17.56 2.23
CA GLY A 443 -10.96 -16.72 3.25
C GLY A 443 -10.62 -17.58 4.46
N SER A 444 -9.64 -17.17 5.26
CA SER A 444 -9.19 -17.93 6.45
C SER A 444 -10.29 -18.12 7.52
N HIS A 445 -11.46 -17.49 7.34
CA HIS A 445 -12.64 -17.56 8.19
C HIS A 445 -13.78 -18.41 7.60
N MET A 446 -13.42 -19.56 7.00
CA MET A 446 -14.36 -20.58 6.47
C MET A 446 -15.49 -20.95 7.46
N PHE A 447 -15.24 -20.88 8.77
CA PHE A 447 -16.24 -21.23 9.80
C PHE A 447 -17.21 -20.10 10.18
N LEU A 448 -16.88 -18.84 9.87
CA LEU A 448 -17.68 -17.65 10.27
C LEU A 448 -18.42 -17.00 9.10
N ARG A 449 -18.02 -17.27 7.84
CA ARG A 449 -18.76 -16.84 6.64
C ARG A 449 -19.83 -17.88 6.30
N GLY A 450 -20.92 -17.93 7.06
CA GLY A 450 -22.11 -18.70 6.64
C GLY A 450 -22.62 -18.19 5.29
N ARG A 451 -22.90 -19.10 4.34
CA ARG A 451 -23.45 -18.91 2.98
C ARG A 451 -23.90 -17.47 2.65
N VAL A 452 -22.96 -16.58 2.29
CA VAL A 452 -23.26 -15.16 1.96
C VAL A 452 -23.49 -15.02 0.46
N GLN A 453 -24.60 -14.39 0.08
CA GLN A 453 -24.86 -13.92 -1.29
C GLN A 453 -23.81 -12.85 -1.65
N SER A 454 -22.81 -13.23 -2.45
CA SER A 454 -21.72 -12.37 -2.91
C SER A 454 -22.25 -11.26 -3.83
N GLY A 455 -22.26 -10.02 -3.35
CA GLY A 455 -22.31 -8.84 -4.22
C GLY A 455 -20.90 -8.52 -4.72
N ALA A 456 -20.78 -7.79 -5.84
CA ALA A 456 -19.48 -7.37 -6.36
C ALA A 456 -18.70 -6.58 -5.29
N ALA A 457 -17.41 -6.90 -5.12
CA ALA A 457 -16.55 -6.21 -4.18
C ALA A 457 -16.42 -4.73 -4.56
N LYS A 458 -16.46 -3.84 -3.57
CA LYS A 458 -16.34 -2.39 -3.80
C LYS A 458 -14.91 -1.95 -4.09
N ARG A 459 -13.91 -2.69 -3.61
CA ARG A 459 -12.48 -2.42 -3.83
C ARG A 459 -11.84 -3.49 -4.65
N GLU A 460 -11.05 -3.02 -5.58
CA GLU A 460 -10.13 -3.85 -6.32
C GLU A 460 -8.73 -3.67 -5.72
N ASN A 461 -8.13 -4.78 -5.32
CA ASN A 461 -6.82 -4.78 -4.67
C ASN A 461 -5.70 -4.93 -5.71
N CYS A 462 -5.56 -3.94 -6.59
CA CYS A 462 -4.50 -3.94 -7.59
C CYS A 462 -3.82 -2.57 -7.69
N VAL A 463 -2.49 -2.58 -7.71
CA VAL A 463 -1.66 -1.38 -7.79
C VAL A 463 -0.52 -1.55 -8.79
N THR A 464 -0.10 -0.47 -9.42
CA THR A 464 1.07 -0.44 -10.32
C THR A 464 2.26 0.22 -9.63
N LEU A 465 3.43 -0.39 -9.77
CA LEU A 465 4.71 0.19 -9.40
C LEU A 465 5.50 0.45 -10.68
N LEU A 466 5.28 1.62 -11.29
CA LEU A 466 5.84 1.94 -12.62
C LEU A 466 7.36 2.07 -12.61
N SER A 467 7.94 2.55 -11.50
CA SER A 467 9.40 2.62 -11.29
C SER A 467 10.04 1.23 -11.29
N ALA A 468 9.39 0.26 -10.62
CA ALA A 468 9.84 -1.14 -10.57
C ALA A 468 9.36 -1.98 -11.77
N ASN A 469 8.55 -1.40 -12.69
CA ASN A 469 7.91 -2.11 -13.81
C ASN A 469 7.07 -3.33 -13.36
N GLN A 470 6.36 -3.18 -12.24
CA GLN A 470 5.61 -4.25 -11.59
C GLN A 470 4.12 -3.95 -11.47
N VAL A 471 3.30 -4.99 -11.55
CA VAL A 471 1.89 -4.99 -11.16
C VAL A 471 1.74 -5.87 -9.92
N VAL A 472 1.12 -5.35 -8.87
CA VAL A 472 0.86 -6.11 -7.65
C VAL A 472 -0.65 -6.21 -7.42
N ARG A 473 -1.14 -7.44 -7.21
CA ARG A 473 -2.56 -7.73 -6.96
C ARG A 473 -2.71 -8.62 -5.74
N ALA A 474 -3.61 -8.30 -4.81
CA ALA A 474 -3.98 -9.26 -3.77
C ALA A 474 -5.06 -10.22 -4.27
N LEU A 475 -4.81 -11.52 -4.11
CA LEU A 475 -5.70 -12.61 -4.48
C LEU A 475 -6.00 -13.52 -3.29
N PRO A 476 -7.21 -14.09 -3.21
CA PRO A 476 -7.51 -15.10 -2.21
C PRO A 476 -6.81 -16.41 -2.56
N SER A 477 -6.60 -17.26 -1.55
CA SER A 477 -5.91 -18.56 -1.72
C SER A 477 -6.53 -19.45 -2.82
N SER A 478 -7.84 -19.33 -3.05
CA SER A 478 -8.59 -20.07 -4.09
C SER A 478 -8.26 -19.68 -5.53
N LYS A 479 -7.75 -18.47 -5.76
CA LYS A 479 -7.40 -17.94 -7.09
C LYS A 479 -5.90 -18.05 -7.41
N VAL A 480 -5.12 -18.68 -6.53
CA VAL A 480 -3.67 -18.85 -6.67
C VAL A 480 -3.34 -20.28 -7.10
N PRO A 481 -2.44 -20.51 -8.08
CA PRO A 481 -1.98 -21.83 -8.46
C PRO A 481 -1.03 -22.43 -7.40
N LEU A 482 -1.56 -22.77 -6.22
CA LEU A 482 -0.77 -23.23 -5.07
C LEU A 482 0.11 -24.46 -5.37
N LYS A 483 -0.30 -25.31 -6.33
CA LYS A 483 0.45 -26.49 -6.78
C LYS A 483 1.75 -26.14 -7.51
N ASP A 484 1.81 -24.96 -8.13
CA ASP A 484 2.99 -24.48 -8.85
C ASP A 484 3.92 -23.70 -7.91
N VAL A 485 3.33 -23.03 -6.91
CA VAL A 485 4.05 -22.24 -5.90
C VAL A 485 4.76 -23.13 -4.89
N TYR A 486 4.08 -24.13 -4.32
CA TYR A 486 4.62 -25.02 -3.29
C TYR A 486 4.97 -26.40 -3.85
N SER A 487 5.94 -27.09 -3.26
CA SER A 487 6.23 -28.49 -3.60
C SER A 487 5.06 -29.40 -3.18
N LYS A 488 4.94 -30.57 -3.82
CA LYS A 488 3.83 -31.51 -3.57
C LYS A 488 3.72 -31.96 -2.10
N ASP A 489 4.82 -31.93 -1.37
CA ASP A 489 4.92 -32.38 0.02
C ASP A 489 4.81 -31.22 1.04
N ALA A 490 4.80 -29.97 0.57
CA ALA A 490 4.70 -28.80 1.44
C ALA A 490 3.25 -28.35 1.59
N THR A 491 2.81 -28.18 2.83
CA THR A 491 1.50 -27.60 3.14
C THR A 491 1.56 -26.07 2.96
N PRO A 492 0.71 -25.48 2.11
CA PRO A 492 0.66 -24.03 1.98
C PRO A 492 0.32 -23.37 3.33
N PRO A 493 0.95 -22.24 3.68
CA PRO A 493 0.65 -21.53 4.91
C PRO A 493 -0.79 -20.98 4.88
N MET A 494 -1.45 -21.03 6.04
CA MET A 494 -2.73 -20.35 6.22
C MET A 494 -2.51 -18.84 6.20
N THR A 495 -3.09 -18.17 5.22
CA THR A 495 -2.80 -16.77 4.88
C THR A 495 -4.10 -15.99 4.71
N SER A 496 -4.05 -14.67 4.89
CA SER A 496 -5.20 -13.78 4.62
C SER A 496 -5.38 -13.55 3.12
N ALA A 497 -4.28 -13.47 2.38
CA ALA A 497 -4.23 -13.30 0.92
C ALA A 497 -2.84 -13.68 0.39
N TYR A 498 -2.70 -13.71 -0.93
CA TYR A 498 -1.41 -13.73 -1.62
C TYR A 498 -1.25 -12.45 -2.44
N LEU A 499 -0.06 -11.84 -2.39
CA LEU A 499 0.33 -10.78 -3.32
C LEU A 499 0.91 -11.42 -4.58
N GLU A 500 0.15 -11.35 -5.66
CA GLU A 500 0.62 -11.68 -6.99
C GLU A 500 1.43 -10.50 -7.53
N VAL A 501 2.74 -10.69 -7.65
CA VAL A 501 3.68 -9.70 -8.19
C VAL A 501 4.07 -10.14 -9.60
N THR A 502 3.60 -9.39 -10.58
CA THR A 502 3.96 -9.55 -12.00
C THR A 502 5.09 -8.57 -12.33
N ASP A 503 6.28 -9.09 -12.59
CA ASP A 503 7.46 -8.30 -12.97
C ASP A 503 7.67 -8.38 -14.48
N LEU A 504 7.51 -7.24 -15.15
CA LEU A 504 7.62 -7.11 -16.59
C LEU A 504 9.08 -6.98 -17.07
N THR A 505 9.99 -6.58 -16.18
CA THR A 505 11.43 -6.45 -16.47
C THR A 505 12.09 -7.82 -16.47
N SER A 506 11.91 -8.60 -15.40
CA SER A 506 12.48 -9.94 -15.27
C SER A 506 11.64 -11.02 -15.95
N LYS A 507 10.40 -10.68 -16.38
CA LYS A 507 9.40 -11.61 -16.92
C LYS A 507 9.14 -12.77 -15.96
N LYS A 508 9.00 -12.43 -14.68
CA LYS A 508 8.73 -13.37 -13.58
C LYS A 508 7.43 -13.02 -12.88
N LEU A 509 6.87 -14.04 -12.25
CA LEU A 509 5.68 -13.97 -11.43
C LEU A 509 6.01 -14.52 -10.05
N LYS A 510 5.59 -13.83 -8.99
CA LYS A 510 5.74 -14.28 -7.59
C LYS A 510 4.41 -14.23 -6.88
N TYR A 511 4.20 -15.15 -5.94
CA TYR A 511 3.05 -15.14 -5.04
C TYR A 511 3.57 -15.07 -3.60
N ILE A 512 3.46 -13.91 -2.98
CA ILE A 512 3.97 -13.67 -1.62
C ILE A 512 2.81 -13.88 -0.63
N PRO A 513 2.93 -14.82 0.33
CA PRO A 513 1.87 -15.07 1.31
C PRO A 513 1.76 -13.91 2.32
N VAL A 514 0.57 -13.35 2.49
CA VAL A 514 0.28 -12.39 3.56
C VAL A 514 -0.14 -13.16 4.81
N PRO A 515 0.58 -13.01 5.96
CA PRO A 515 0.23 -13.71 7.19
C PRO A 515 -1.22 -13.48 7.61
N ARG A 516 -1.79 -14.48 8.29
CA ARG A 516 -3.16 -14.43 8.78
C ARG A 516 -3.35 -13.27 9.77
N SER A 517 -4.50 -12.60 9.71
CA SER A 517 -4.89 -11.61 10.72
C SER A 517 -5.06 -12.24 12.09
N ARG A 518 -4.68 -11.51 13.15
CA ARG A 518 -4.83 -11.96 14.54
C ARG A 518 -6.28 -11.88 15.02
N THR A 519 -6.96 -10.83 14.58
CA THR A 519 -8.38 -10.54 14.90
C THR A 519 -9.15 -10.38 13.60
N VAL A 520 -10.44 -10.68 13.63
CA VAL A 520 -11.37 -10.43 12.51
C VAL A 520 -12.69 -9.96 13.06
N SER A 521 -13.23 -8.93 12.42
CA SER A 521 -14.52 -8.38 12.79
C SER A 521 -15.65 -9.41 12.69
N PRO A 522 -16.59 -9.46 13.65
CA PRO A 522 -17.72 -10.37 13.59
C PRO A 522 -18.65 -10.06 12.40
N TYR A 523 -18.54 -8.88 11.79
CA TYR A 523 -19.35 -8.44 10.64
C TYR A 523 -18.82 -8.97 9.29
N THR A 524 -18.61 -10.28 9.19
CA THR A 524 -17.99 -10.94 8.03
C THR A 524 -18.72 -10.71 6.70
N ASN A 525 -20.05 -10.60 6.72
CA ASN A 525 -20.87 -10.27 5.55
C ASN A 525 -20.59 -8.84 5.02
N TRP A 526 -20.30 -7.89 5.89
CA TRP A 526 -19.91 -6.55 5.44
C TRP A 526 -18.48 -6.57 4.91
N LEU A 527 -17.55 -7.24 5.58
CA LEU A 527 -16.18 -7.44 5.08
C LEU A 527 -16.15 -7.99 3.65
N SER A 528 -16.98 -9.00 3.34
CA SER A 528 -17.04 -9.58 1.98
C SER A 528 -17.54 -8.61 0.91
N LYS A 529 -18.21 -7.51 1.27
CA LYS A 529 -18.62 -6.46 0.31
C LYS A 529 -17.52 -5.43 0.07
N VAL A 530 -16.55 -5.32 0.98
CA VAL A 530 -15.42 -4.39 0.84
C VAL A 530 -14.45 -4.91 -0.21
N SER A 531 -13.95 -6.13 -0.01
CA SER A 531 -12.98 -6.77 -0.90
C SER A 531 -13.23 -8.28 -1.00
N GLU A 532 -12.81 -8.88 -2.11
CA GLU A 532 -12.76 -10.34 -2.27
C GLU A 532 -11.79 -11.02 -1.30
N CYS A 533 -10.76 -10.29 -0.84
CA CYS A 533 -9.73 -10.79 0.07
C CYS A 533 -9.83 -10.12 1.45
N ASP A 534 -9.24 -10.76 2.46
CA ASP A 534 -9.18 -10.22 3.83
C ASP A 534 -8.00 -9.21 4.00
N VAL A 535 -7.60 -8.53 2.92
CA VAL A 535 -6.48 -7.57 2.86
C VAL A 535 -6.82 -6.46 1.86
N LEU A 536 -6.40 -5.23 2.14
CA LEU A 536 -6.37 -4.11 1.17
C LEU A 536 -4.92 -3.74 0.83
N VAL A 537 -4.70 -3.22 -0.39
CA VAL A 537 -3.37 -2.92 -0.93
C VAL A 537 -3.27 -1.46 -1.35
N ALA A 538 -2.13 -0.82 -1.07
CA ALA A 538 -1.77 0.49 -1.60
C ALA A 538 -0.31 0.50 -2.07
N ALA A 539 -0.02 1.28 -3.12
CA ALA A 539 1.36 1.54 -3.55
C ALA A 539 2.01 2.57 -2.63
N LEU A 540 3.28 2.36 -2.29
CA LEU A 540 4.09 3.30 -1.54
C LEU A 540 4.96 4.11 -2.50
N GLY A 541 5.10 5.42 -2.28
CA GLY A 541 5.86 6.32 -3.17
C GLY A 541 7.33 5.91 -3.37
N SER A 542 7.92 5.20 -2.41
CA SER A 542 9.28 4.65 -2.48
C SER A 542 9.44 3.43 -3.40
N GLY A 543 8.37 2.97 -4.06
CA GLY A 543 8.39 1.77 -4.91
C GLY A 543 8.09 0.47 -4.15
N GLY A 544 7.61 0.56 -2.91
CA GLY A 544 7.11 -0.56 -2.12
C GLY A 544 5.59 -0.74 -2.21
N VAL A 545 5.08 -1.73 -1.47
CA VAL A 545 3.64 -1.98 -1.32
C VAL A 545 3.27 -2.00 0.15
N VAL A 546 2.12 -1.45 0.48
CA VAL A 546 1.53 -1.54 1.81
C VAL A 546 0.30 -2.42 1.75
N THR A 547 0.19 -3.34 2.70
CA THR A 547 -1.03 -4.11 2.89
C THR A 547 -1.61 -3.87 4.26
N VAL A 548 -2.92 -3.80 4.36
CA VAL A 548 -3.63 -3.76 5.65
C VAL A 548 -4.59 -4.93 5.69
N ASP A 549 -4.39 -5.84 6.64
CA ASP A 549 -5.32 -6.94 6.84
C ASP A 549 -6.57 -6.47 7.58
N VAL A 550 -7.66 -7.24 7.51
CA VAL A 550 -8.94 -6.94 8.19
C VAL A 550 -8.83 -6.79 9.72
N GLY A 551 -7.74 -7.26 10.32
CA GLY A 551 -7.47 -7.12 11.75
C GLY A 551 -6.78 -5.80 12.11
N GLY A 552 -6.39 -4.98 11.12
CA GLY A 552 -5.71 -3.71 11.34
C GLY A 552 -4.18 -3.81 11.41
N CYS A 553 -3.59 -4.95 11.02
CA CYS A 553 -2.15 -5.07 10.91
C CYS A 553 -1.69 -4.54 9.54
N VAL A 554 -0.88 -3.48 9.58
CA VAL A 554 -0.27 -2.86 8.42
C VAL A 554 1.10 -3.49 8.20
N ARG A 555 1.40 -3.88 6.97
CA ARG A 555 2.69 -4.47 6.56
C ARG A 555 3.27 -3.71 5.39
N LEU A 556 4.56 -3.43 5.46
CA LEU A 556 5.36 -2.84 4.39
C LEU A 556 6.11 -3.95 3.65
N TRP A 557 6.01 -3.95 2.33
CA TRP A 557 6.61 -4.92 1.44
C TRP A 557 7.54 -4.25 0.45
N GLU A 558 8.70 -4.86 0.23
CA GLU A 558 9.59 -4.52 -0.88
C GLU A 558 9.51 -5.64 -1.91
N THR A 559 9.14 -5.31 -3.14
CA THR A 559 9.00 -6.28 -4.24
C THR A 559 9.92 -6.00 -5.42
N GLY A 560 10.44 -4.77 -5.53
CA GLY A 560 11.38 -4.38 -6.57
C GLY A 560 12.71 -5.14 -6.45
N LEU A 561 13.23 -5.63 -7.57
CA LEU A 561 14.47 -6.41 -7.61
C LEU A 561 15.67 -5.61 -7.09
N ASP A 562 15.86 -4.39 -7.60
CA ASP A 562 17.00 -3.54 -7.24
C ASP A 562 16.96 -3.16 -5.75
N THR A 563 15.78 -2.77 -5.26
CA THR A 563 15.56 -2.44 -3.85
C THR A 563 15.78 -3.65 -2.94
N LEU A 564 15.29 -4.84 -3.32
CA LEU A 564 15.50 -6.07 -2.56
C LEU A 564 16.97 -6.48 -2.53
N GLN A 565 17.68 -6.33 -3.65
CA GLN A 565 19.11 -6.63 -3.74
C GLN A 565 19.93 -5.69 -2.85
N GLN A 566 19.63 -4.39 -2.87
CA GLN A 566 20.28 -3.42 -2.00
C GLN A 566 20.00 -3.73 -0.52
N SER A 567 18.73 -3.90 -0.15
CA SER A 567 18.31 -4.25 1.22
C SER A 567 18.96 -5.56 1.69
N LEU A 568 19.12 -6.56 0.82
CA LEU A 568 19.78 -7.83 1.15
C LEU A 568 21.28 -7.64 1.40
N MET A 569 21.95 -6.80 0.60
CA MET A 569 23.36 -6.47 0.82
C MET A 569 23.55 -5.73 2.15
N GLU A 570 22.72 -4.74 2.45
CA GLU A 570 22.73 -4.02 3.71
C GLU A 570 22.49 -4.96 4.90
N TRP A 571 21.50 -5.85 4.79
CA TRP A 571 21.22 -6.86 5.81
C TRP A 571 22.38 -7.82 6.04
N ARG A 572 23.03 -8.31 4.98
CA ARG A 572 24.24 -9.15 5.09
C ARG A 572 25.40 -8.39 5.72
N ASN A 573 25.57 -7.10 5.40
CA ASN A 573 26.58 -6.26 6.02
C ASN A 573 26.29 -6.04 7.52
N MET A 574 25.02 -5.92 7.93
CA MET A 574 24.64 -5.84 9.34
C MET A 574 24.97 -7.12 10.12
N ILE A 575 24.86 -8.29 9.51
CA ILE A 575 25.29 -9.55 10.13
C ILE A 575 26.82 -9.62 10.19
N GLY A 576 27.47 -9.20 9.10
CA GLY A 576 28.90 -9.32 8.88
C GLY A 576 29.31 -10.71 8.39
N THR A 577 30.58 -10.87 8.04
CA THR A 577 31.16 -12.20 7.81
C THR A 577 31.33 -12.88 9.16
N GLU A 578 30.95 -14.16 9.27
CA GLU A 578 31.45 -14.98 10.37
C GLU A 578 32.98 -14.91 10.31
N ASP A 579 33.61 -14.36 11.35
CA ASP A 579 35.05 -14.41 11.50
C ASP A 579 35.42 -15.90 11.49
N GLY A 580 35.94 -16.40 10.36
CA GLY A 580 36.55 -17.73 10.25
C GLY A 580 37.81 -17.88 11.10
N ARG A 581 38.03 -16.96 12.05
CA ARG A 581 39.08 -17.03 13.05
C ARG A 581 38.65 -18.10 14.05
N PRO A 582 39.50 -19.09 14.35
CA PRO A 582 39.17 -20.10 15.35
C PRO A 582 38.83 -19.42 16.68
N VAL A 583 37.78 -19.90 17.34
CA VAL A 583 37.35 -19.42 18.67
C VAL A 583 38.57 -19.39 19.59
N GLN A 584 39.02 -18.19 19.97
CA GLN A 584 40.17 -18.02 20.84
C GLN A 584 39.70 -18.17 22.30
N ILE A 585 39.74 -19.40 22.81
CA ILE A 585 39.48 -19.68 24.21
C ILE A 585 40.71 -19.24 25.01
N THR A 586 40.60 -18.11 25.72
CA THR A 586 41.62 -17.70 26.69
C THR A 586 41.34 -18.40 28.01
N ILE A 587 41.95 -19.57 28.21
CA ILE A 587 41.82 -20.33 29.46
C ILE A 587 42.64 -19.60 30.54
N LYS A 588 41.97 -18.93 31.48
CA LYS A 588 42.59 -18.54 32.75
C LYS A 588 42.90 -19.82 33.52
N ARG A 589 44.18 -20.18 33.58
CA ARG A 589 44.69 -21.19 34.51
C ARG A 589 45.10 -20.47 35.79
N ASP A 590 44.54 -20.87 36.92
CA ASP A 590 45.14 -20.52 38.22
C ASP A 590 46.54 -21.14 38.26
N SER A 591 47.57 -20.31 38.47
CA SER A 591 48.96 -20.76 38.43
C SER A 591 49.35 -21.69 39.57
N GLY A 592 48.43 -21.99 40.50
CA GLY A 592 48.71 -22.76 41.72
C GLY A 592 49.77 -22.11 42.62
N LEU A 593 50.13 -20.85 42.34
CA LEU A 593 51.11 -20.08 43.10
C LEU A 593 50.34 -19.08 43.95
N ASP A 594 50.38 -19.29 45.25
CA ASP A 594 49.79 -18.39 46.23
C ASP A 594 50.53 -17.04 46.22
N VAL A 595 49.79 -15.93 46.26
CA VAL A 595 50.36 -14.58 46.32
C VAL A 595 50.89 -14.35 47.73
N SER A 596 52.19 -14.58 47.93
CA SER A 596 52.81 -14.62 49.25
C SER A 596 52.87 -13.27 50.00
N ALA A 597 52.61 -12.15 49.33
CA ALA A 597 52.40 -10.81 49.92
C ALA A 597 52.00 -9.79 48.83
N PRO A 598 51.38 -8.64 49.18
CA PRO A 598 51.32 -7.50 48.28
C PRO A 598 52.74 -7.04 47.92
N LYS A 599 53.04 -6.93 46.63
CA LYS A 599 54.32 -6.39 46.17
C LYS A 599 54.35 -4.90 46.48
N HIS A 600 55.24 -4.49 47.39
CA HIS A 600 55.58 -3.08 47.57
C HIS A 600 56.18 -2.58 46.24
N GLY A 601 55.57 -1.59 45.61
CA GLY A 601 56.13 -0.99 44.41
C GLY A 601 57.47 -0.31 44.72
N LYS A 602 58.29 -0.11 43.68
CA LYS A 602 59.52 0.67 43.80
C LYS A 602 59.15 2.12 44.09
N THR A 603 59.73 2.70 45.14
CA THR A 603 59.60 4.13 45.47
C THR A 603 60.30 4.96 44.39
N ASP A 604 59.57 5.90 43.80
CA ASP A 604 60.15 6.89 42.87
C ASP A 604 60.39 8.22 43.60
N PRO A 605 61.63 8.52 44.02
CA PRO A 605 61.95 9.77 44.68
C PRO A 605 61.85 11.00 43.76
N LEU A 606 61.72 10.82 42.43
CA LEU A 606 61.72 11.91 41.44
C LEU A 606 60.31 12.22 40.87
N ASN A 607 59.29 11.45 41.25
CA ASN A 607 57.88 11.63 40.89
C ASN A 607 57.64 11.84 39.38
N ALA A 608 58.27 11.00 38.54
CA ALA A 608 58.17 11.09 37.09
C ALA A 608 56.93 10.35 36.56
N PRO A 609 56.33 10.76 35.42
CA PRO A 609 55.19 10.05 34.85
C PRO A 609 55.57 8.65 34.35
N HIS A 610 54.90 7.60 34.86
CA HIS A 610 55.18 6.21 34.51
C HIS A 610 54.13 5.61 33.56
N VAL A 611 54.57 4.71 32.65
CA VAL A 611 53.71 3.95 31.74
C VAL A 611 53.93 2.45 31.99
N GLY A 612 53.12 1.84 32.85
CA GLY A 612 53.18 0.40 33.16
C GLY A 612 52.87 0.08 34.63
N GLY A 613 51.94 -0.85 34.86
CA GLY A 613 51.26 -1.06 36.15
C GLY A 613 52.01 -1.75 37.29
N ASN A 614 53.33 -1.58 37.43
CA ASN A 614 54.13 -2.23 38.49
C ASN A 614 55.04 -1.30 39.32
N GLN A 615 54.85 0.03 39.28
CA GLN A 615 55.65 0.99 40.07
C GLN A 615 54.77 1.93 40.90
N TRP A 616 54.30 1.48 42.06
CA TRP A 616 53.64 2.37 43.04
C TRP A 616 54.01 1.94 44.46
N ALA A 617 54.82 2.76 45.14
CA ALA A 617 54.75 2.99 46.57
C ALA A 617 55.35 4.35 46.92
#